data_AF-A0A6J4UZL2-F1
#
_entry.id   AF-A0A6J4UZL2-F1
#
_cell.length_a   1.000
_cell.length_b   1.000
_cell.length_c   1.000
_cell.angle_alpha   90.00
_cell.angle_beta   90.00
_cell.angle_gamma   90.00
#
_symmetry.space_group_name_H-M   'P 1'
#
loop_
_entity.id
_entity.type
_entity.pdbx_description
1 polymer ?
#
loop_
_entity_poly.entity_id
_entity_poly.type
_entity_poly.pdbx_seq_one_letter_code
_entity_poly.pdbx_strand_id
1 'polypeptide(L)'
;MMTLTERGITRPADLRGRSIGSSGLASDEALLSTILAVDGVALADVEIVNVGYDLLPAIASGRVDAVTGVYWNHETLIADREGYDVSLIRFEEWGVPPFYELVLVASEETVATRPELVTALVSAMGAGYVAAAADPAAALAALSAASPDLDVELETQAIPLSASTWLDASGQFGTQSAERWTAFGGWLAGNGLIPADLDLAAAWYPGAPASPAGTPVATPAGTPVATPVGQ
;
A
#
# COMPACT_ATOMS: atom_id res chain seq x y z
N MET A 1 -4.55 -4.96 -5.53
CA MET A 1 -4.48 -5.77 -6.77
C MET A 1 -5.11 -5.00 -7.92
N MET A 2 -4.62 -5.17 -9.14
CA MET A 2 -5.12 -4.52 -10.37
C MET A 2 -5.45 -5.55 -11.46
N THR A 3 -6.42 -5.24 -12.29
CA THR A 3 -6.84 -6.00 -13.48
C THR A 3 -7.30 -5.03 -14.56
N LEU A 4 -7.27 -5.43 -15.83
CA LEU A 4 -7.95 -4.67 -16.88
C LEU A 4 -9.47 -4.77 -16.69
N THR A 5 -10.19 -3.66 -16.86
CA THR A 5 -11.65 -3.59 -16.65
C THR A 5 -12.40 -4.54 -17.58
N GLU A 6 -11.93 -4.72 -18.83
CA GLU A 6 -12.51 -5.65 -19.79
C GLU A 6 -12.47 -7.13 -19.36
N ARG A 7 -11.64 -7.50 -18.37
CA ARG A 7 -11.58 -8.87 -17.84
C ARG A 7 -12.78 -9.23 -16.97
N GLY A 8 -13.58 -8.24 -16.58
CA GLY A 8 -14.78 -8.41 -15.77
C GLY A 8 -14.49 -8.87 -14.34
N ILE A 9 -13.28 -8.66 -13.84
CA ILE A 9 -12.87 -9.02 -12.48
C ILE A 9 -13.15 -7.81 -11.58
N THR A 10 -14.14 -7.95 -10.72
CA THR A 10 -14.60 -6.87 -9.82
C THR A 10 -14.60 -7.28 -8.35
N ARG A 11 -14.47 -8.58 -8.07
CA ARG A 11 -14.39 -9.16 -6.72
C ARG A 11 -13.51 -10.43 -6.71
N PRO A 12 -13.07 -10.91 -5.54
CA PRO A 12 -12.25 -12.12 -5.44
C PRO A 12 -12.89 -13.38 -6.04
N ALA A 13 -14.22 -13.53 -6.00
CA ALA A 13 -14.91 -14.64 -6.67
C ALA A 13 -14.58 -14.76 -8.17
N ASP A 14 -14.36 -13.64 -8.85
CA ASP A 14 -14.10 -13.58 -10.30
C ASP A 14 -12.69 -14.08 -10.67
N LEU A 15 -11.82 -14.26 -9.67
CA LEU A 15 -10.46 -14.77 -9.86
C LEU A 15 -10.41 -16.29 -10.03
N ARG A 16 -11.50 -17.03 -9.77
CA ARG A 16 -11.51 -18.49 -9.94
C ARG A 16 -11.12 -18.86 -11.38
N GLY A 17 -10.09 -19.70 -11.50
CA GLY A 17 -9.52 -20.14 -12.76
C GLY A 17 -8.68 -19.10 -13.50
N ARG A 18 -8.38 -17.96 -12.87
CA ARG A 18 -7.58 -16.87 -13.46
C ARG A 18 -6.11 -16.97 -13.06
N SER A 19 -5.29 -16.32 -13.88
CA SER A 19 -3.85 -16.17 -13.67
C SER A 19 -3.53 -14.84 -12.99
N ILE A 20 -2.67 -14.86 -11.98
CA ILE A 20 -2.37 -13.71 -11.12
C ILE A 20 -0.86 -13.52 -11.06
N GLY A 21 -0.39 -12.38 -11.57
CA GLY A 21 0.99 -11.94 -11.48
C GLY A 21 1.32 -11.47 -10.07
N SER A 22 2.46 -11.90 -9.54
CA SER A 22 2.99 -11.42 -8.24
C SER A 22 4.46 -11.03 -8.34
N SER A 23 4.92 -10.31 -7.33
CA SER A 23 6.33 -9.95 -7.17
C SER A 23 7.18 -11.10 -6.63
N GLY A 24 6.54 -12.16 -6.12
CA GLY A 24 7.18 -13.33 -5.53
C GLY A 24 7.49 -13.18 -4.04
N LEU A 25 6.95 -12.15 -3.38
CA LEU A 25 7.04 -12.04 -1.92
C LEU A 25 6.15 -13.09 -1.26
N ALA A 26 6.61 -13.69 -0.16
CA ALA A 26 5.81 -14.68 0.59
C ALA A 26 4.46 -14.12 1.07
N SER A 27 4.40 -12.80 1.31
CA SER A 27 3.17 -12.11 1.66
C SER A 27 2.15 -12.04 0.52
N ASP A 28 2.56 -12.11 -0.76
CA ASP A 28 1.64 -12.04 -1.90
C ASP A 28 0.63 -13.20 -1.87
N GLU A 29 1.09 -14.42 -1.61
CA GLU A 29 0.23 -15.61 -1.54
C GLU A 29 -0.73 -15.54 -0.34
N ALA A 30 -0.26 -15.05 0.81
CA ALA A 30 -1.11 -14.91 2.00
C ALA A 30 -2.20 -13.83 1.82
N LEU A 31 -1.83 -12.68 1.23
CA LEU A 31 -2.78 -11.62 0.87
C LEU A 31 -3.83 -12.16 -0.09
N LEU A 32 -3.41 -12.86 -1.14
CA LEU A 32 -4.29 -13.43 -2.14
C LEU A 32 -5.20 -14.52 -1.53
N SER A 33 -4.65 -15.45 -0.76
CA SER A 33 -5.41 -16.48 -0.07
C SER A 33 -6.46 -15.88 0.85
N THR A 34 -6.16 -14.77 1.53
CA THR A 34 -7.10 -14.11 2.43
C THR A 34 -8.31 -13.56 1.65
N ILE A 35 -8.09 -12.83 0.56
CA ILE A 35 -9.20 -12.24 -0.21
C ILE A 35 -10.02 -13.29 -0.94
N LEU A 36 -9.38 -14.35 -1.44
CA LEU A 36 -10.06 -15.46 -2.11
C LEU A 36 -10.99 -16.20 -1.14
N ALA A 37 -10.54 -16.40 0.11
CA ALA A 37 -11.31 -17.09 1.14
C ALA A 37 -12.60 -16.35 1.51
N VAL A 38 -12.63 -15.01 1.46
CA VAL A 38 -13.86 -14.22 1.71
C VAL A 38 -14.99 -14.62 0.76
N ASP A 39 -14.66 -15.01 -0.47
CA ASP A 39 -15.61 -15.41 -1.51
C ASP A 39 -15.62 -16.94 -1.76
N GLY A 40 -15.01 -17.73 -0.87
CA GLY A 40 -15.00 -19.19 -0.98
C GLY A 40 -14.24 -19.72 -2.20
N VAL A 41 -13.22 -18.99 -2.67
CA VAL A 41 -12.28 -19.46 -3.70
C VAL A 41 -11.04 -20.03 -3.00
N ALA A 42 -10.59 -21.20 -3.41
CA ALA A 42 -9.34 -21.76 -2.90
C ALA A 42 -8.14 -21.14 -3.62
N LEU A 43 -7.01 -20.98 -2.95
CA LEU A 43 -5.76 -20.56 -3.60
C LEU A 43 -5.36 -21.51 -4.74
N ALA A 44 -5.69 -22.80 -4.62
CA ALA A 44 -5.46 -23.80 -5.66
C ALA A 44 -6.36 -23.64 -6.91
N ASP A 45 -7.40 -22.82 -6.83
CA ASP A 45 -8.28 -22.52 -7.96
C ASP A 45 -7.75 -21.36 -8.83
N VAL A 46 -6.60 -20.78 -8.48
CA VAL A 46 -5.96 -19.71 -9.25
C VAL A 46 -4.54 -20.10 -9.64
N GLU A 47 -4.01 -19.53 -10.72
CA GLU A 47 -2.63 -19.72 -11.14
C GLU A 47 -1.79 -18.52 -10.72
N ILE A 48 -0.79 -18.72 -9.86
CA ILE A 48 0.12 -17.64 -9.46
C ILE A 48 1.36 -17.67 -10.35
N VAL A 49 1.64 -16.54 -11.00
CA VAL A 49 2.78 -16.38 -11.90
C VAL A 49 3.71 -15.32 -11.31
N ASN A 50 4.97 -15.67 -11.06
CA ASN A 50 5.97 -14.67 -10.69
C ASN A 50 6.34 -13.84 -11.93
N VAL A 51 6.05 -12.54 -11.88
CA VAL A 51 6.34 -11.58 -12.95
C VAL A 51 7.34 -10.50 -12.50
N GLY A 52 7.85 -10.59 -11.27
CA GLY A 52 8.79 -9.62 -10.70
C GLY A 52 8.22 -8.20 -10.73
N TYR A 53 8.96 -7.28 -11.37
CA TYR A 53 8.57 -5.88 -11.51
C TYR A 53 7.77 -5.58 -12.80
N ASP A 54 7.53 -6.57 -13.66
CA ASP A 54 6.81 -6.41 -14.93
C ASP A 54 5.28 -6.49 -14.75
N LEU A 55 4.73 -5.87 -13.70
CA LEU A 55 3.31 -6.02 -13.32
C LEU A 55 2.36 -5.51 -14.42
N LEU A 56 2.49 -4.23 -14.82
CA LEU A 56 1.64 -3.65 -15.86
C LEU A 56 1.84 -4.34 -17.23
N PRO A 57 3.09 -4.56 -17.72
CA PRO A 57 3.31 -5.32 -18.95
C PRO A 57 2.71 -6.74 -18.93
N ALA A 58 2.71 -7.42 -17.79
CA ALA A 58 2.15 -8.76 -17.68
C ALA A 58 0.63 -8.79 -17.85
N ILE A 59 -0.12 -7.85 -17.25
CA ILE A 59 -1.57 -7.76 -17.48
C ILE A 59 -1.90 -7.24 -18.88
N ALA A 60 -1.16 -6.25 -19.37
CA ALA A 60 -1.37 -5.63 -20.68
C ALA A 60 -1.16 -6.61 -21.85
N SER A 61 -0.15 -7.48 -21.74
CA SER A 61 0.12 -8.52 -22.74
C SER A 61 -0.82 -9.74 -22.66
N GLY A 62 -1.65 -9.82 -21.62
CA GLY A 62 -2.50 -10.98 -21.34
C GLY A 62 -1.73 -12.19 -20.83
N ARG A 63 -0.48 -12.01 -20.36
CA ARG A 63 0.30 -13.07 -19.69
C ARG A 63 -0.36 -13.49 -18.37
N VAL A 64 -0.99 -12.54 -17.68
CA VAL A 64 -1.79 -12.77 -16.48
C VAL A 64 -3.10 -11.97 -16.54
N ASP A 65 -4.13 -12.39 -15.81
CA ASP A 65 -5.42 -11.70 -15.74
C ASP A 65 -5.42 -10.54 -14.74
N ALA A 66 -4.66 -10.64 -13.65
CA ALA A 66 -4.55 -9.64 -12.60
C ALA A 66 -3.14 -9.60 -11.99
N VAL A 67 -2.79 -8.55 -11.25
CA VAL A 67 -1.49 -8.39 -10.55
C VAL A 67 -1.61 -7.88 -9.11
N THR A 68 -0.79 -8.42 -8.21
CA THR A 68 -0.58 -7.91 -6.85
C THR A 68 0.62 -6.97 -6.79
N GLY A 69 0.76 -6.20 -5.69
CA GLY A 69 1.94 -5.34 -5.47
C GLY A 69 1.94 -4.00 -6.19
N VAL A 70 0.81 -3.58 -6.77
CA VAL A 70 0.66 -2.26 -7.40
C VAL A 70 0.03 -1.24 -6.44
N TYR A 71 0.45 0.02 -6.57
CA TYR A 71 -0.11 1.16 -5.88
C TYR A 71 -1.23 1.82 -6.69
N TRP A 72 -2.35 2.06 -6.01
CA TRP A 72 -3.51 2.70 -6.64
C TRP A 72 -3.27 4.17 -7.00
N ASN A 73 -2.27 4.81 -6.40
CA ASN A 73 -1.89 6.21 -6.58
C ASN A 73 -0.73 6.39 -7.58
N HIS A 74 -0.17 5.31 -8.14
CA HIS A 74 0.96 5.38 -9.08
C HIS A 74 0.74 4.53 -10.34
N GLU A 75 0.70 3.21 -10.23
CA GLU A 75 0.58 2.30 -11.39
C GLU A 75 -0.73 2.47 -12.16
N THR A 76 -1.80 2.93 -11.49
CA THR A 76 -3.07 3.26 -12.17
C THR A 76 -2.94 4.42 -13.14
N LEU A 77 -2.13 5.43 -12.79
CA LEU A 77 -1.87 6.59 -13.64
C LEU A 77 -0.98 6.21 -14.82
N ILE A 78 -0.04 5.27 -14.60
CA ILE A 78 0.76 4.70 -15.69
C ILE A 78 -0.16 3.93 -16.65
N ALA A 79 -1.04 3.08 -16.12
CA ALA A 79 -2.01 2.33 -16.93
C ALA A 79 -2.91 3.26 -17.76
N ASP A 80 -3.48 4.30 -17.14
CA ASP A 80 -4.33 5.29 -17.83
C ASP A 80 -3.58 5.99 -18.97
N ARG A 81 -2.34 6.43 -18.72
CA ARG A 81 -1.48 7.04 -19.75
C ARG A 81 -1.16 6.11 -20.91
N GLU A 82 -1.04 4.82 -20.65
CA GLU A 82 -0.84 3.80 -21.68
C GLU A 82 -2.15 3.38 -22.38
N GLY A 83 -3.28 3.94 -21.97
CA GLY A 83 -4.59 3.69 -22.57
C GLY A 83 -5.28 2.42 -22.05
N TYR A 84 -4.91 1.96 -20.85
CA TYR A 84 -5.50 0.80 -20.21
C TYR A 84 -6.50 1.20 -19.13
N ASP A 85 -7.77 0.86 -19.35
CA ASP A 85 -8.79 0.94 -18.30
C ASP A 85 -8.55 -0.18 -17.27
N VAL A 86 -8.29 0.20 -16.01
CA VAL A 86 -8.02 -0.73 -14.92
C VAL A 86 -9.08 -0.70 -13.82
N SER A 87 -9.30 -1.85 -13.21
CA SER A 87 -10.09 -2.03 -11.99
C SER A 87 -9.17 -2.48 -10.84
N LEU A 88 -9.52 -2.07 -9.62
CA LEU A 88 -8.75 -2.37 -8.42
C LEU A 88 -9.56 -3.20 -7.44
N ILE A 89 -8.87 -4.13 -6.77
CA ILE A 89 -9.36 -4.84 -5.58
C ILE A 89 -8.37 -4.49 -4.46
N ARG A 90 -8.86 -3.76 -3.45
CA ARG A 90 -8.06 -3.35 -2.28
C ARG A 90 -8.14 -4.43 -1.22
N PHE A 91 -7.00 -4.91 -0.73
CA PHE A 91 -6.94 -6.08 0.14
C PHE A 91 -7.70 -5.86 1.46
N GLU A 92 -7.69 -4.63 1.98
CA GLU A 92 -8.34 -4.23 3.24
C GLU A 92 -9.86 -4.29 3.18
N GLU A 93 -10.43 -4.22 1.97
CA GLU A 93 -11.87 -4.34 1.72
C GLU A 93 -12.32 -5.81 1.67
N TRP A 94 -11.35 -6.75 1.65
CA TRP A 94 -11.57 -8.18 1.46
C TRP A 94 -10.86 -9.02 2.54
N GLY A 95 -10.90 -8.54 3.79
CA GLY A 95 -10.54 -9.34 4.97
C GLY A 95 -9.07 -9.32 5.37
N VAL A 96 -8.18 -8.68 4.61
CA VAL A 96 -6.82 -8.39 5.08
C VAL A 96 -6.90 -7.25 6.11
N PRO A 97 -6.33 -7.37 7.32
CA PRO A 97 -6.33 -6.26 8.26
C PRO A 97 -5.60 -5.04 7.68
N PRO A 98 -6.08 -3.81 7.92
CA PRO A 98 -5.35 -2.62 7.52
C PRO A 98 -3.92 -2.64 8.06
N PHE A 99 -2.95 -2.26 7.23
CA PHE A 99 -1.53 -2.26 7.59
C PHE A 99 -0.85 -0.97 7.16
N TYR A 100 0.42 -0.80 7.54
CA TYR A 100 1.24 0.30 7.07
C TYR A 100 2.06 -0.21 5.88
N GLU A 101 1.68 0.24 4.69
CA GLU A 101 2.31 -0.19 3.44
C GLU A 101 3.80 0.20 3.37
N LEU A 102 4.13 1.40 3.84
CA LEU A 102 5.50 1.89 3.97
C LEU A 102 5.75 2.41 5.38
N VAL A 103 6.88 2.00 5.97
CA VAL A 103 7.33 2.41 7.31
C VAL A 103 8.80 2.81 7.28
N LEU A 104 9.16 3.78 8.12
CA LEU A 104 10.55 4.09 8.41
C LEU A 104 11.09 3.08 9.43
N VAL A 105 12.20 2.41 9.09
CA VAL A 105 12.87 1.46 9.98
C VAL A 105 14.24 1.98 10.42
N ALA A 106 14.62 1.67 11.65
CA ALA A 106 15.93 1.95 12.22
C ALA A 106 16.36 0.77 13.09
N SER A 107 17.67 0.56 13.25
CA SER A 107 18.17 -0.47 14.17
C SER A 107 17.89 -0.10 15.62
N GLU A 108 17.63 -1.10 16.46
CA GLU A 108 17.46 -0.93 17.91
C GLU A 108 18.65 -0.19 18.54
N GLU A 109 19.87 -0.52 18.11
CA GLU A 109 21.09 0.18 18.55
C GLU A 109 21.04 1.68 18.23
N THR A 110 20.59 2.07 17.03
CA THR A 110 20.48 3.49 16.66
C THR A 110 19.44 4.20 17.51
N VAL A 111 18.29 3.56 17.74
CA VAL A 111 17.24 4.12 18.59
C VAL A 111 17.72 4.29 20.04
N ALA A 112 18.42 3.30 20.58
CA ALA A 112 18.90 3.33 21.97
C ALA A 112 20.08 4.28 22.18
N THR A 113 21.04 4.32 21.25
CA THR A 113 22.30 5.07 21.43
C THR A 113 22.27 6.47 20.84
N ARG A 114 21.36 6.75 19.90
CA ARG A 114 21.23 8.06 19.23
C ARG A 114 19.77 8.54 19.19
N PRO A 115 19.04 8.57 20.32
CA PRO A 115 17.63 8.93 20.35
C PRO A 115 17.39 10.36 19.81
N GLU A 116 18.28 11.31 20.10
CA GLU A 116 18.16 12.69 19.61
C GLU A 116 18.22 12.77 18.07
N LEU A 117 19.06 11.95 17.43
CA LEU A 117 19.13 11.86 15.97
C LEU A 117 17.82 11.32 15.40
N VAL A 118 17.28 10.26 15.99
CA VAL A 118 16.01 9.65 15.56
C VAL A 118 14.86 10.63 15.71
N THR A 119 14.75 11.29 16.85
CA THR A 119 13.76 12.35 17.12
C THR A 119 13.88 13.48 16.09
N ALA A 120 15.08 14.00 15.85
CA ALA A 120 15.31 15.08 14.90
C ALA A 120 14.93 14.68 13.46
N LEU A 121 15.29 13.46 13.03
CA LEU A 121 14.94 12.95 11.71
C LEU A 121 13.42 12.81 11.54
N VAL A 122 12.75 12.15 12.48
CA VAL A 122 11.29 11.95 12.42
C VAL A 122 10.55 13.28 12.46
N SER A 123 10.97 14.23 13.29
CA SER A 123 10.39 15.58 13.31
C SER A 123 10.58 16.33 11.99
N ALA A 124 11.78 16.26 11.40
CA ALA A 124 12.05 16.90 10.11
C ALA A 124 11.24 16.27 8.97
N MET A 125 11.14 14.94 8.94
CA MET A 125 10.29 14.22 7.99
C MET A 125 8.82 14.61 8.17
N GLY A 126 8.31 14.59 9.40
CA GLY A 126 6.92 14.97 9.69
C GLY A 126 6.59 16.40 9.24
N ALA A 127 7.48 17.37 9.50
CA ALA A 127 7.30 18.73 9.00
C ALA A 127 7.31 18.80 7.47
N GLY A 128 8.19 18.04 6.81
CA GLY A 128 8.26 17.94 5.35
C GLY A 128 6.98 17.38 4.72
N TYR A 129 6.47 16.26 5.23
CA TYR A 129 5.23 15.65 4.74
C TYR A 129 3.99 16.52 4.99
N VAL A 130 3.92 17.19 6.14
CA VAL A 130 2.85 18.16 6.43
C VAL A 130 2.90 19.34 5.44
N ALA A 131 4.08 19.88 5.16
CA ALA A 131 4.24 20.94 4.17
C ALA A 131 3.92 20.44 2.75
N ALA A 132 4.37 19.25 2.37
CA ALA A 132 4.10 18.65 1.07
C ALA A 132 2.61 18.35 0.83
N ALA A 133 1.89 17.91 1.87
CA ALA A 133 0.45 17.72 1.80
C ALA A 133 -0.31 19.05 1.64
N ALA A 134 0.20 20.13 2.23
CA ALA A 134 -0.39 21.47 2.11
C ALA A 134 -0.09 22.14 0.76
N ASP A 135 1.05 21.85 0.15
CA ASP A 135 1.45 22.37 -1.17
C ASP A 135 2.11 21.29 -2.03
N PRO A 136 1.30 20.45 -2.72
CA PRO A 136 1.79 19.42 -3.63
C PRO A 136 2.67 19.97 -4.77
N ALA A 137 2.46 21.20 -5.21
CA ALA A 137 3.26 21.81 -6.29
C ALA A 137 4.67 22.14 -5.80
N ALA A 138 4.80 22.68 -4.58
CA ALA A 138 6.10 22.86 -3.95
C ALA A 138 6.80 21.53 -3.68
N ALA A 139 6.06 20.49 -3.28
CA ALA A 139 6.59 19.14 -3.11
C ALA A 139 7.15 18.58 -4.42
N LEU A 140 6.42 18.72 -5.53
CA LEU A 140 6.88 18.31 -6.87
C LEU A 140 8.14 19.06 -7.29
N ALA A 141 8.21 20.37 -7.05
CA ALA A 141 9.39 21.17 -7.37
C ALA A 141 10.62 20.71 -6.58
N ALA A 142 10.46 20.42 -5.28
CA ALA A 142 11.52 19.89 -4.44
C ALA A 142 11.96 18.49 -4.89
N LEU A 143 11.02 17.61 -5.22
CA LEU A 143 11.29 16.26 -5.72
C LEU A 143 12.02 16.30 -7.07
N SER A 144 11.59 17.16 -7.99
CA SER A 144 12.22 17.34 -9.31
C SER A 144 13.64 17.86 -9.20
N ALA A 145 13.92 18.74 -8.23
CA ALA A 145 15.27 19.23 -7.96
C ALA A 145 16.19 18.13 -7.40
N ALA A 146 15.63 17.18 -6.63
CA ALA A 146 16.38 16.07 -6.04
C ALA A 146 16.52 14.87 -7.00
N SER A 147 15.60 14.71 -7.95
CA SER A 147 15.54 13.59 -8.91
C SER A 147 15.41 14.13 -10.34
N PRO A 148 16.54 14.36 -11.04
CA PRO A 148 16.52 14.91 -12.41
C PRO A 148 15.76 14.05 -13.44
N ASP A 149 15.65 12.75 -13.20
CA ASP A 149 14.97 11.79 -14.10
C ASP A 149 13.48 11.58 -13.74
N LEU A 150 12.92 12.42 -12.85
CA LEU A 150 11.52 12.33 -12.44
C LEU A 150 10.57 12.55 -13.62
N ASP A 151 9.56 11.69 -13.77
CA ASP A 151 8.42 11.97 -14.65
C ASP A 151 7.51 13.02 -13.99
N VAL A 152 7.81 14.29 -14.24
CA VAL A 152 7.12 15.43 -13.64
C VAL A 152 5.62 15.40 -13.91
N GLU A 153 5.20 14.96 -15.08
CA GLU A 153 3.79 14.95 -15.48
C GLU A 153 3.03 13.80 -14.79
N LEU A 154 3.70 12.66 -14.50
CA LEU A 154 3.11 11.58 -13.70
C LEU A 154 2.94 12.05 -12.25
N GLU A 155 4.01 12.62 -11.70
CA GLU A 155 4.06 13.01 -10.28
C GLU A 155 3.16 14.22 -9.98
N THR A 156 2.88 15.06 -10.97
CA THR A 156 1.84 16.10 -10.89
C THR A 156 0.48 15.51 -10.51
N GLN A 157 0.19 14.28 -10.94
CA GLN A 157 -1.04 13.57 -10.62
C GLN A 157 -0.88 12.66 -9.39
N ALA A 158 0.26 11.98 -9.24
CA ALA A 158 0.49 10.99 -8.19
C ALA A 158 0.68 11.62 -6.79
N ILE A 159 1.36 12.78 -6.69
CA ILE A 159 1.65 13.43 -5.41
C ILE A 159 0.34 13.82 -4.67
N PRO A 160 -0.65 14.47 -5.30
CA PRO A 160 -1.92 14.76 -4.63
C PRO A 160 -2.65 13.51 -4.10
N LEU A 161 -2.64 12.42 -4.88
CA LEU A 161 -3.25 11.14 -4.45
C LEU A 161 -2.50 10.56 -3.25
N SER A 162 -1.18 10.56 -3.29
CA SER A 162 -0.31 10.11 -2.21
C SER A 162 -0.50 10.94 -0.94
N ALA A 163 -0.58 12.27 -1.09
CA ALA A 163 -0.78 13.22 0.01
C ALA A 163 -2.04 12.94 0.84
N SER A 164 -3.07 12.38 0.21
CA SER A 164 -4.29 11.94 0.90
C SER A 164 -4.13 10.76 1.86
N THR A 165 -2.93 10.17 1.92
CA THR A 165 -2.61 9.02 2.79
C THR A 165 -1.55 9.34 3.84
N TRP A 166 -0.85 10.48 3.74
CA TRP A 166 0.31 10.77 4.58
C TRP A 166 -0.06 11.23 6.00
N LEU A 167 -1.18 11.93 6.14
CA LEU A 167 -1.63 12.50 7.42
C LEU A 167 -2.80 11.71 7.97
N ASP A 168 -2.80 11.46 9.28
CA ASP A 168 -3.96 10.91 9.96
C ASP A 168 -5.10 11.94 10.09
N ALA A 169 -6.21 11.52 10.70
CA ALA A 169 -7.39 12.37 10.90
C ALA A 169 -7.13 13.62 11.76
N SER A 170 -6.05 13.65 12.54
CA SER A 170 -5.61 14.80 13.33
C SER A 170 -4.59 15.68 12.60
N GLY A 171 -4.22 15.33 11.37
CA GLY A 171 -3.24 16.04 10.56
C GLY A 171 -1.79 15.66 10.87
N GLN A 172 -1.56 14.57 11.58
CA GLN A 172 -0.21 14.16 11.97
C GLN A 172 0.36 13.13 10.99
N PHE A 173 1.63 13.29 10.66
CA PHE A 173 2.40 12.34 9.85
C PHE A 173 3.03 11.26 10.74
N GLY A 174 3.07 10.03 10.23
CA GLY A 174 3.87 8.95 10.81
C GLY A 174 3.32 8.38 12.12
N THR A 175 2.06 8.68 12.46
CA THR A 175 1.41 8.11 13.64
C THR A 175 1.17 6.61 13.45
N GLN A 176 1.45 5.86 14.51
CA GLN A 176 1.32 4.40 14.52
C GLN A 176 0.45 3.97 15.69
N SER A 177 -0.34 2.90 15.52
CA SER A 177 -1.18 2.35 16.59
C SER A 177 -0.84 0.90 16.93
N ALA A 178 -0.87 0.59 18.23
CA ALA A 178 -0.71 -0.77 18.73
C ALA A 178 -1.75 -1.73 18.11
N GLU A 179 -2.98 -1.24 17.93
CA GLU A 179 -4.08 -1.99 17.32
C GLU A 179 -3.73 -2.47 15.91
N ARG A 180 -3.22 -1.57 15.05
CA ARG A 180 -2.86 -1.92 13.67
C ARG A 180 -1.71 -2.91 13.62
N TRP A 181 -0.66 -2.67 14.41
CA TRP A 181 0.48 -3.58 14.52
C TRP A 181 0.08 -4.97 15.04
N THR A 182 -0.81 -5.01 16.04
CA THR A 182 -1.31 -6.27 16.59
C THR A 182 -2.19 -7.01 15.59
N ALA A 183 -3.10 -6.31 14.90
CA ALA A 183 -4.00 -6.93 13.93
C ALA A 183 -3.24 -7.52 12.73
N PHE A 184 -2.36 -6.72 12.12
CA PHE A 184 -1.59 -7.19 10.96
C PHE A 184 -0.51 -8.21 11.36
N GLY A 185 0.21 -7.99 12.47
CA GLY A 185 1.17 -8.96 12.98
C GLY A 185 0.53 -10.30 13.36
N GLY A 186 -0.65 -10.27 14.00
CA GLY A 186 -1.43 -11.47 14.28
C GLY A 186 -1.88 -12.19 13.01
N TRP A 187 -2.25 -11.45 11.96
CA TRP A 187 -2.56 -12.02 10.65
C TRP A 187 -1.33 -12.65 9.98
N LEU A 188 -0.16 -12.00 10.02
CA LEU A 188 1.10 -12.56 9.53
C LEU A 188 1.43 -13.88 10.25
N ALA A 189 1.31 -13.91 11.59
CA ALA A 189 1.57 -15.09 12.40
C ALA A 189 0.57 -16.22 12.10
N GLY A 190 -0.72 -15.90 11.96
CA GLY A 190 -1.77 -16.85 11.59
C GLY A 190 -1.58 -17.48 10.21
N ASN A 191 -0.91 -16.77 9.30
CA ASN A 191 -0.51 -17.25 7.98
C ASN A 191 0.91 -17.85 7.94
N GLY A 192 1.58 -17.99 9.09
CA GLY A 192 2.91 -18.60 9.18
C GLY A 192 4.06 -17.77 8.57
N LEU A 193 3.84 -16.47 8.35
CA LEU A 193 4.84 -15.57 7.76
C LEU A 193 5.85 -15.04 8.78
N ILE A 194 5.49 -15.07 10.06
CA ILE A 194 6.36 -14.69 11.19
C ILE A 194 6.17 -15.69 12.34
N PRO A 195 7.12 -15.77 13.30
CA PRO A 195 6.95 -16.59 14.50
C PRO A 195 5.68 -16.21 15.28
N ALA A 196 4.94 -17.21 15.74
CA ALA A 196 3.69 -17.00 16.49
C ALA A 196 3.90 -16.35 17.86
N ASP A 197 5.12 -16.42 18.39
CA ASP A 197 5.55 -15.85 19.67
C ASP A 197 6.32 -14.53 19.52
N LEU A 198 6.37 -13.95 18.32
CA LEU A 198 7.01 -12.63 18.11
C LEU A 198 6.32 -11.56 18.97
N ASP A 199 7.11 -10.80 19.71
CA ASP A 199 6.60 -9.65 20.48
C ASP A 199 6.23 -8.50 19.53
N LEU A 200 4.96 -8.42 19.16
CA LEU A 200 4.43 -7.37 18.28
C LEU A 200 4.48 -5.98 18.92
N ALA A 201 4.56 -5.87 20.25
CA ALA A 201 4.72 -4.57 20.91
C ALA A 201 6.14 -4.02 20.74
N ALA A 202 7.13 -4.89 20.53
CA ALA A 202 8.52 -4.51 20.23
C ALA A 202 8.74 -4.17 18.73
N ALA A 203 7.79 -4.49 17.85
CA ALA A 203 7.92 -4.27 16.40
C ALA A 203 7.86 -2.79 15.98
N TRP A 204 7.47 -1.88 16.87
CA TRP A 204 7.32 -0.46 16.56
C TRP A 204 7.66 0.42 17.76
N TYR A 205 8.00 1.68 17.48
CA TYR A 205 8.43 2.63 18.50
C TYR A 205 7.36 3.72 18.74
N PRO A 206 6.66 3.70 19.89
CA PRO A 206 5.64 4.70 20.21
C PRO A 206 6.22 6.06 20.63
N GLY A 207 7.51 6.12 20.96
CA GLY A 207 8.16 7.30 21.54
C GLY A 207 8.61 8.34 20.51
N ALA A 208 8.28 8.18 19.24
CA ALA A 208 8.60 9.16 18.22
C ALA A 208 7.83 10.47 18.50
N PRO A 209 8.46 11.65 18.35
CA PRO A 209 7.78 12.91 18.54
C PRO A 209 6.66 13.05 17.50
N ALA A 210 5.50 13.53 17.93
CA ALA A 210 4.42 13.81 17.01
C ALA A 210 4.82 14.95 16.05
N SER A 211 4.44 14.84 14.78
CA SER A 211 4.65 15.92 13.82
C SER A 211 3.79 17.14 14.20
N PRO A 212 4.11 18.35 13.70
CA PRO A 212 3.13 19.43 13.68
C PRO A 212 1.84 18.96 12.99
N ALA A 213 0.70 19.47 13.43
CA ALA A 213 -0.58 19.15 12.80
C ALA A 213 -0.72 19.93 11.49
N GLY A 214 -0.99 19.22 10.41
CA GLY A 214 -1.40 19.75 9.10
C GLY A 214 -2.91 19.64 8.87
N THR A 215 -3.35 20.03 7.68
CA THR A 215 -4.72 19.77 7.23
C THR A 215 -4.74 18.44 6.47
N PRO A 216 -5.51 17.42 6.92
CA PRO A 216 -5.64 16.17 6.18
C PRO A 216 -6.21 16.42 4.78
N VAL A 217 -5.64 15.75 3.77
CA VAL A 217 -6.17 15.76 2.41
C VAL A 217 -7.18 14.63 2.28
N ALA A 218 -8.37 14.93 1.73
CA ALA A 218 -9.40 13.92 1.55
C ALA A 218 -8.92 12.82 0.60
N THR A 219 -9.04 11.57 1.02
CA THR A 219 -8.81 10.43 0.13
C THR A 219 -9.88 10.44 -0.95
N PRO A 220 -9.51 10.33 -2.24
CA PRO A 220 -10.48 10.11 -3.31
C PRO A 220 -11.34 8.90 -2.95
N ALA A 221 -12.66 9.03 -3.13
CA ALA A 221 -13.55 7.88 -2.99
C ALA A 221 -13.03 6.77 -3.90
N GLY A 222 -12.75 5.59 -3.34
CA GLY A 222 -12.45 4.42 -4.16
C GLY A 222 -13.60 4.17 -5.14
N THR A 223 -13.30 3.59 -6.30
CA THR A 223 -14.33 3.04 -7.18
C THR A 223 -15.30 2.21 -6.33
N PRO A 224 -16.64 2.42 -6.43
CA PRO A 224 -17.58 1.80 -5.52
C PRO A 224 -17.40 0.29 -5.49
N VAL A 225 -17.00 -0.22 -4.33
CA VAL A 225 -16.87 -1.64 -4.03
C VAL A 225 -18.28 -2.23 -4.09
N ALA A 226 -18.45 -3.32 -4.85
CA ALA A 226 -19.67 -4.10 -4.75
C ALA A 226 -19.78 -4.61 -3.31
N THR A 227 -20.77 -4.12 -2.56
CA THR A 227 -21.04 -4.54 -1.18
C THR A 227 -21.09 -6.07 -1.12
N PRO A 228 -20.38 -6.73 -0.18
CA PRO A 228 -20.51 -8.17 0.00
C PRO A 228 -21.98 -8.51 0.23
N VAL A 229 -22.56 -9.32 -0.65
CA VAL A 229 -23.91 -9.85 -0.43
C VAL A 229 -23.80 -10.79 0.77
N GLY A 230 -24.67 -10.54 1.76
CA GLY A 230 -24.65 -11.04 3.13
C GLY A 230 -24.35 -12.52 3.36
N GLN A 231 -23.92 -12.78 4.61
CA GLN A 231 -23.84 -14.08 5.27
C GLN A 231 -25.10 -14.93 5.10
#